data_AF-A0A088C9R2-F1
#
_entry.id   AF-A0A088C9R2-F1
#
_cell.length_a   1.000
_cell.length_b   1.000
_cell.length_c   1.000
_cell.angle_alpha   90.00
_cell.angle_beta   90.00
_cell.angle_gamma   90.00
#
_symmetry.space_group_name_H-M   'P 1'
#
loop_
_entity.id
_entity.type
_entity.pdbx_description
1 polymer ?
#
loop_
_entity_poly.entity_id
_entity_poly.type
_entity_poly.pdbx_seq_one_letter_code
_entity_poly.pdbx_strand_id
1 'polypeptide(L)'
;NAVIFCAAISEYDQMLFEDETKNRMMETKELFDWVLKQRCFEKTSFMLFLNKFDIFERKIQKVPLSVCEWFKDYQPIAPGKQEVEHAY
;
A
#
# COMPACT_ATOMS: atom_id res chain seq x y z
N ASN A 1 3.03 4.97 -24.23
CA ASN A 1 3.84 4.03 -23.44
C ASN A 1 3.55 4.30 -21.98
N ALA A 2 3.21 3.30 -21.19
CA ALA A 2 2.87 3.47 -19.78
C ALA A 2 3.33 2.26 -18.96
N VAL A 3 3.74 2.50 -17.72
CA VAL A 3 3.98 1.48 -16.71
C VAL A 3 2.75 1.40 -15.82
N ILE A 4 2.20 0.20 -15.67
CA ILE A 4 1.20 -0.10 -14.64
C ILE A 4 1.93 -0.78 -13.50
N PHE A 5 1.98 -0.11 -12.34
CA PHE A 5 2.55 -0.67 -11.12
C PHE A 5 1.43 -1.01 -10.14
N CYS A 6 1.34 -2.29 -9.76
CA CYS A 6 0.31 -2.77 -8.83
C CYS A 6 0.92 -2.95 -7.44
N ALA A 7 0.47 -2.14 -6.48
CA ALA A 7 0.85 -2.23 -5.07
C ALA A 7 -0.29 -2.87 -4.27
N ALA A 8 -0.04 -4.01 -3.62
CA ALA A 8 -1.03 -4.67 -2.78
C ALA A 8 -1.10 -4.01 -1.40
N ILE A 9 -2.00 -3.03 -1.24
CA ILE A 9 -2.02 -2.20 -0.04
C ILE A 9 -2.39 -2.95 1.24
N SER A 10 -3.06 -4.09 1.10
CA SER A 10 -3.43 -4.95 2.22
C SER A 10 -2.26 -5.66 2.90
N GLU A 11 -1.05 -5.60 2.36
CA GLU A 11 0.09 -6.41 2.82
C GLU A 11 0.98 -5.67 3.84
N TYR A 12 0.51 -4.54 4.38
CA TYR A 12 1.25 -3.70 5.34
C TYR A 12 1.61 -4.38 6.66
N ASP A 13 0.93 -5.46 7.04
CA ASP A 13 1.18 -6.26 8.25
C ASP A 13 1.79 -7.64 7.94
N GLN A 14 2.20 -7.89 6.69
CA GLN A 14 2.72 -9.18 6.24
C GLN A 14 4.23 -9.13 6.03
N MET A 15 4.89 -10.26 6.25
CA MET A 15 6.31 -10.47 5.91
C MET A 15 6.42 -11.21 4.57
N LEU A 16 7.55 -11.04 3.88
CA LEU A 16 7.85 -11.80 2.66
C LEU A 16 7.97 -13.29 2.96
N PHE A 17 7.72 -14.12 1.96
CA PHE A 17 7.93 -15.56 2.08
C PHE A 17 9.42 -15.91 2.05
N GLU A 18 10.19 -15.16 1.28
CA GLU A 18 11.63 -15.34 1.08
C GLU A 18 12.46 -14.78 2.25
N ASP A 19 11.91 -13.80 2.98
CA ASP A 19 12.54 -13.16 4.13
C ASP A 19 11.46 -12.74 5.15
N GLU A 20 11.29 -13.58 6.18
CA GLU A 20 10.32 -13.37 7.25
C GLU A 20 10.63 -12.14 8.13
N THR A 21 11.78 -11.48 7.93
CA THR A 21 12.12 -10.23 8.63
C THR A 21 11.72 -8.98 7.84
N LYS A 22 11.39 -9.12 6.55
CA LYS A 22 11.09 -8.00 5.67
C LYS A 22 9.59 -7.86 5.43
N ASN A 23 9.06 -6.69 5.80
CA ASN A 23 7.66 -6.35 5.57
C ASN A 23 7.35 -6.17 4.07
N ARG A 24 6.26 -6.77 3.58
CA ARG A 24 5.88 -6.78 2.15
C ARG A 24 5.57 -5.38 1.60
N MET A 25 5.00 -4.49 2.42
CA MET A 25 4.77 -3.11 2.01
C MET A 25 6.08 -2.31 1.90
N MET A 26 7.06 -2.58 2.77
CA MET A 26 8.39 -1.98 2.65
C MET A 26 9.10 -2.43 1.37
N GLU A 27 9.02 -3.71 1.01
CA GLU A 27 9.50 -4.22 -0.29
C GLU A 27 8.81 -3.51 -1.46
N THR A 28 7.47 -3.39 -1.41
CA THR A 28 6.70 -2.70 -2.45
C THR A 28 7.13 -1.24 -2.62
N LYS A 29 7.38 -0.54 -1.50
CA LYS A 29 7.89 0.83 -1.48
C LYS A 29 9.27 0.93 -2.13
N GLU A 30 10.20 0.06 -1.74
CA GLU A 30 11.57 0.05 -2.25
C GLU A 30 11.60 -0.25 -3.74
N LEU A 31 10.81 -1.25 -4.18
CA LEU A 31 10.68 -1.59 -5.59
C LEU A 31 10.11 -0.42 -6.40
N PHE A 32 9.04 0.22 -5.92
CA PHE A 32 8.44 1.36 -6.61
C PHE A 32 9.43 2.52 -6.74
N ASP A 33 10.14 2.87 -5.67
CA ASP A 33 11.20 3.88 -5.68
C ASP A 33 12.33 3.54 -6.68
N TRP A 34 12.74 2.26 -6.75
CA TRP A 34 13.72 1.80 -7.72
C TRP A 34 13.22 1.89 -9.18
N VAL A 35 11.96 1.53 -9.43
CA VAL A 35 11.34 1.62 -10.76
C VAL A 35 11.28 3.07 -11.23
N LEU A 36 10.88 4.00 -10.35
CA LEU A 36 10.80 5.43 -10.68
C LEU A 36 12.16 6.04 -11.05
N LYS A 37 13.27 5.45 -10.58
CA LYS A 37 14.63 5.91 -10.85
C LYS A 37 15.21 5.40 -12.19
N GLN A 38 14.50 4.53 -12.92
CA GLN A 38 15.00 4.01 -14.18
C GLN A 38 14.96 5.06 -15.28
N ARG A 39 16.13 5.37 -15.87
CA ARG A 39 16.25 6.37 -16.96
C ARG A 39 15.37 6.04 -18.18
N CYS A 40 15.10 4.76 -18.44
CA CYS A 40 14.22 4.34 -19.54
C CYS A 40 12.75 4.74 -19.34
N PHE A 41 12.35 5.18 -18.14
CA PHE A 41 11.00 5.61 -17.82
C PHE A 41 10.83 7.13 -17.63
N GLU A 42 11.84 7.95 -17.94
CA GLU A 42 11.83 9.40 -17.72
C GLU A 42 10.60 10.12 -18.32
N LYS A 43 10.10 9.66 -19.48
CA LYS A 43 8.91 10.22 -20.15
C LYS A 43 7.71 9.27 -20.16
N THR A 44 7.79 8.17 -19.42
CA THR A 44 6.75 7.14 -19.41
C THR A 44 5.69 7.49 -18.38
N SER A 45 4.41 7.42 -18.76
CA SER A 45 3.32 7.63 -17.81
C SER A 45 3.25 6.46 -16.82
N PHE A 46 3.00 6.77 -15.56
CA PHE A 46 2.82 5.77 -14.50
C PHE A 46 1.36 5.71 -14.05
N MET A 47 0.80 4.50 -14.05
CA MET A 47 -0.48 4.19 -13.42
C MET A 47 -0.19 3.33 -12.19
N LEU A 48 -0.41 3.90 -11.00
CA LEU A 48 -0.26 3.19 -9.74
C LEU A 48 -1.61 2.63 -9.30
N PHE A 49 -1.73 1.31 -9.27
CA PHE A 49 -2.92 0.62 -8.80
C PHE A 49 -2.71 0.18 -7.37
N LEU A 50 -3.48 0.79 -6.45
CA LEU A 50 -3.55 0.38 -5.06
C LEU A 50 -4.55 -0.79 -4.95
N ASN A 51 -4.03 -2.01 -5.10
CA ASN A 51 -4.82 -3.22 -5.24
C ASN A 51 -5.12 -3.89 -3.89
N LYS A 52 -6.10 -4.80 -3.87
CA LYS A 52 -6.60 -5.52 -2.68
C LYS A 52 -7.23 -4.58 -1.64
N PHE A 53 -7.88 -3.52 -2.11
CA PHE A 53 -8.56 -2.55 -1.26
C PHE A 53 -9.63 -3.20 -0.38
N ASP A 54 -10.36 -4.19 -0.89
CA ASP A 54 -11.36 -4.95 -0.15
C ASP A 54 -10.77 -5.62 1.12
N ILE A 55 -9.56 -6.18 1.00
CA ILE A 55 -8.86 -6.80 2.13
C ILE A 55 -8.35 -5.72 3.07
N PHE A 56 -7.82 -4.62 2.53
CA PHE A 56 -7.31 -3.50 3.31
C PHE A 56 -8.40 -2.87 4.19
N GLU A 57 -9.59 -2.63 3.64
CA GLU A 57 -10.74 -2.05 4.36
C GLU A 57 -11.11 -2.86 5.60
N ARG A 58 -11.17 -4.20 5.48
CA ARG A 58 -11.45 -5.08 6.62
C ARG A 58 -10.30 -5.15 7.62
N LYS A 59 -9.06 -4.99 7.14
CA LYS A 59 -7.84 -5.18 7.92
C LYS A 59 -7.49 -3.96 8.75
N ILE A 60 -7.64 -2.74 8.22
CA ILE A 60 -7.30 -1.49 8.91
C ILE A 60 -8.12 -1.28 10.19
N GLN A 61 -9.31 -1.86 10.27
CA GLN A 61 -10.15 -1.87 11.47
C GLN A 61 -9.60 -2.77 12.61
N LYS A 62 -8.68 -3.69 12.29
CA LYS A 62 -8.17 -4.72 13.22
C LYS A 62 -6.68 -4.57 13.50
N VAL A 63 -5.91 -4.19 12.48
CA VAL A 63 -4.45 -4.06 12.56
C VAL A 63 -4.09 -2.61 12.25
N PRO A 64 -3.48 -1.87 13.18
CA PRO A 64 -3.08 -0.48 12.96
C PRO A 64 -2.10 -0.37 11.80
N LEU A 65 -2.15 0.71 11.01
CA LEU A 65 -1.15 0.94 9.96
C LEU A 65 0.26 1.08 10.52
N SER A 66 0.40 1.58 11.76
CA SER A 66 1.68 1.81 12.43
C SER A 66 2.52 0.57 12.67
N VAL A 67 1.98 -0.65 12.46
CA VAL A 67 2.79 -1.89 12.45
C VAL A 67 3.75 -1.95 11.26
N CYS A 68 3.44 -1.24 10.17
CA CYS A 68 4.33 -1.07 9.03
C CYS A 68 5.27 0.10 9.31
N GLU A 69 6.56 -0.10 9.06
CA GLU A 69 7.56 0.95 9.27
C GLU A 69 7.26 2.24 8.50
N TRP A 70 6.74 2.13 7.27
CA TRP A 70 6.42 3.30 6.46
C TRP A 70 5.30 4.18 7.06
N PHE A 71 4.42 3.59 7.88
CA PHE A 71 3.23 4.24 8.41
C PHE A 71 3.30 4.43 9.93
N LYS A 72 4.50 4.35 10.54
CA LYS A 72 4.71 4.50 11.99
C LYS A 72 4.06 5.76 12.58
N ASP A 73 4.07 6.85 11.84
CA ASP A 73 3.55 8.15 12.28
C ASP A 73 2.05 8.36 11.98
N TYR A 74 1.38 7.35 11.41
CA TYR A 74 -0.05 7.44 11.13
C TYR A 74 -0.87 7.49 12.43
N GLN A 75 -1.65 8.55 12.61
CA GLN A 75 -2.56 8.73 13.73
C GLN A 75 -4.01 8.60 13.22
N PRO A 76 -4.79 7.61 13.67
CA PRO A 76 -6.19 7.49 13.29
C PRO A 76 -6.99 8.67 13.83
N ILE A 77 -7.73 9.37 12.96
CA ILE A 77 -8.61 10.48 13.34
C ILE A 77 -9.94 9.88 13.86
N ALA A 78 -9.93 9.38 15.10
CA ALA A 78 -11.07 8.84 15.86
C ALA A 78 -11.87 7.66 15.20
N PRO A 79 -12.46 6.76 16.01
CA PRO A 79 -13.28 5.66 15.48
C PRO A 79 -14.71 6.17 15.24
N GLY A 80 -14.97 6.71 14.05
CA GLY A 80 -16.30 7.13 13.64
C GLY A 80 -16.72 6.38 12.39
N LYS A 81 -17.81 5.61 12.49
CA LYS A 81 -18.55 5.03 11.35
C LYS A 81 -18.54 6.01 10.17
N GLN A 82 -17.83 5.69 9.09
CA GLN A 82 -18.23 6.22 7.79
C GLN A 82 -19.43 5.39 7.37
N GLU A 83 -20.56 6.08 7.33
CA GLU A 83 -21.82 5.61 6.79
C GLU A 83 -21.54 4.89 5.47
N VAL A 84 -22.04 3.65 5.42
CA VAL A 84 -22.27 2.90 4.20
C VAL A 84 -22.80 3.85 3.14
N GLU A 85 -22.18 3.86 1.97
CA GLU A 85 -22.68 4.51 0.76
C GLU A 85 -24.19 4.21 0.59
N HIS A 86 -25.02 5.10 1.12
CA HIS A 86 -26.41 5.27 0.75
C HIS A 86 -26.50 6.63 0.06
N ALA A 87 -25.93 6.69 -1.12
CA ALA A 87 -26.35 7.65 -2.13
C ALA A 87 -26.58 6.86 -3.41
N TYR A 88 -27.86 6.79 -3.77
CA TYR A 88 -28.29 6.63 -5.15
C TYR A 88 -27.62 7.67 -6.04
#